data_AF-I1KWV0-F1
#
_entry.id   AF-I1KWV0-F1
#
_cell.length_a   1.000
_cell.length_b   1.000
_cell.length_c   1.000
_cell.angle_alpha   90.00
_cell.angle_beta   90.00
_cell.angle_gamma   90.00
#
_symmetry.space_group_name_H-M   'P 1'
#
loop_
_entity.id
_entity.type
_entity.pdbx_description
1 polymer ?
#
loop_
_entity_poly.entity_id
_entity_poly.type
_entity_poly.pdbx_seq_one_letter_code
_entity_poly.pdbx_strand_id
1 'polypeptide(L)'
;MRFFPSNQVHLEYLEAGADILVTSSYQATLPGFSSKGLSIEEGESLLEKSVKLAVEARDGFWNSAIINPGNKYRRALVAASIGSYGSYLADGSEYSGCYGPDVNLKKLKDFHRRRLQVLVEAGPDLLAFETIPNKLEAQACVELLEEESVKIPSWICFTTVDGENAPSGESFKDCLEALNKSNKVDAVGINCAPPHLMENLICKFKQLTKKAIIVYPNSGEVWDGKAKKWLPSKCFHDDEFGFNATRWRDLGAKIIGGCCRTTPSTIQIISNALREKS
;
A
#
# COMPACT_ATOMS: atom_id res chain seq x y z
N MET A 1 17.30 14.86 -9.76
CA MET A 1 16.28 14.90 -8.68
C MET A 1 16.50 13.65 -7.83
N ARG A 2 17.00 13.78 -6.60
CA ARG A 2 17.30 12.67 -5.66
C ARG A 2 16.02 12.22 -4.95
N PHE A 3 16.08 10.97 -4.46
CA PHE A 3 15.19 10.23 -3.55
C PHE A 3 14.52 9.01 -4.20
N PHE A 4 15.34 8.03 -4.58
CA PHE A 4 15.01 6.65 -4.21
C PHE A 4 15.28 6.58 -2.71
N PRO A 5 14.34 6.19 -1.84
CA PRO A 5 14.69 5.99 -0.45
C PRO A 5 15.79 4.93 -0.44
N SER A 6 16.91 5.34 0.12
CA SER A 6 18.07 4.50 0.33
C SER A 6 17.67 3.31 1.19
N ASN A 7 18.40 2.21 1.06
CA ASN A 7 18.41 1.08 1.99
C ASN A 7 18.22 1.54 3.47
N GLN A 8 18.83 2.68 3.84
CA GLN A 8 18.66 3.36 5.13
C GLN A 8 17.20 3.55 5.60
N VAL A 9 16.29 4.02 4.75
CA VAL A 9 14.89 4.26 5.17
C VAL A 9 14.20 2.92 5.49
N HIS A 10 14.48 1.87 4.72
CA HIS A 10 13.97 0.54 5.03
C HIS A 10 14.51 0.03 6.37
N LEU A 11 15.79 0.26 6.68
CA LEU A 11 16.40 -0.09 7.97
C LEU A 11 15.72 0.65 9.13
N GLU A 12 15.48 1.96 9.00
CA GLU A 12 14.79 2.75 10.04
C GLU A 12 13.39 2.20 10.37
N TYR A 13 12.64 1.76 9.36
CA TYR A 13 11.34 1.12 9.58
C TYR A 13 11.46 -0.28 10.22
N LEU A 14 12.50 -1.06 9.90
CA LEU A 14 12.78 -2.34 10.55
C LEU A 14 13.17 -2.15 12.02
N GLU A 15 14.00 -1.16 12.32
CA GLU A 15 14.39 -0.76 13.68
C GLU A 15 13.19 -0.26 14.50
N ALA A 16 12.24 0.40 13.84
CA ALA A 16 10.94 0.76 14.42
C ALA A 16 10.03 -0.46 14.65
N GLY A 17 10.40 -1.65 14.18
CA GLY A 17 9.67 -2.90 14.41
C GLY A 17 8.59 -3.21 13.37
N ALA A 18 8.75 -2.76 12.12
CA ALA A 18 7.91 -3.15 11.01
C ALA A 18 8.09 -4.65 10.67
N ASP A 19 6.97 -5.36 10.52
CA ASP A 19 6.95 -6.76 10.06
C ASP A 19 6.80 -6.89 8.54
N ILE A 20 6.43 -5.81 7.84
CA ILE A 20 6.31 -5.75 6.38
C ILE A 20 6.89 -4.41 5.89
N LEU A 21 7.81 -4.47 4.93
CA LEU A 21 8.31 -3.31 4.19
C LEU A 21 7.59 -3.19 2.86
N VAL A 22 7.27 -1.97 2.44
CA VAL A 22 6.70 -1.67 1.13
C VAL A 22 7.76 -1.03 0.25
N THR A 23 7.94 -1.53 -0.98
CA THR A 23 8.98 -1.03 -1.91
C THR A 23 8.66 0.35 -2.46
N SER A 24 9.67 1.01 -3.01
CA SER A 24 9.55 2.38 -3.55
C SER A 24 9.13 2.41 -5.01
N SER A 25 8.07 1.65 -5.34
CA SER A 25 7.57 1.48 -6.71
C SER A 25 6.16 2.01 -6.93
N TYR A 26 5.54 2.65 -5.94
CA TYR A 26 4.17 3.18 -6.01
C TYR A 26 3.88 3.95 -7.33
N GLN A 27 4.67 5.00 -7.61
CA GLN A 27 4.61 5.79 -8.85
C GLN A 27 5.62 5.37 -9.92
N ALA A 28 6.44 4.34 -9.66
CA ALA A 28 7.37 3.81 -10.65
C ALA A 28 6.56 3.08 -11.72
N THR A 29 6.42 3.70 -12.89
CA THR A 29 5.63 3.19 -14.01
C THR A 29 6.44 3.36 -15.29
N LEU A 30 6.36 2.39 -16.20
CA LEU A 30 7.10 2.47 -17.45
C LEU A 30 6.72 3.72 -18.26
N PRO A 31 5.42 4.04 -18.45
CA PRO A 31 5.04 5.31 -19.09
C PRO A 31 5.55 6.55 -18.34
N GLY A 32 5.56 6.51 -17.00
CA GLY A 32 6.10 7.61 -16.18
C GLY A 32 7.59 7.81 -16.36
N PHE A 33 8.37 6.72 -16.45
CA PHE A 33 9.81 6.78 -16.73
C PHE A 33 10.10 7.21 -18.16
N SER A 34 9.38 6.70 -19.15
CA SER A 34 9.53 7.13 -20.55
C SER A 34 9.22 8.61 -20.74
N SER A 35 8.22 9.15 -20.03
CA SER A 35 7.92 10.60 -20.06
C SER A 35 9.07 11.47 -19.51
N LYS A 36 9.98 10.87 -18.73
CA LYS A 36 11.18 11.50 -18.18
C LYS A 36 12.46 11.19 -18.98
N GLY A 37 12.32 10.54 -20.14
CA GLY A 37 13.42 10.24 -21.05
C GLY A 37 14.18 8.95 -20.77
N LEU A 38 13.67 8.06 -19.90
CA LEU A 38 14.26 6.75 -19.65
C LEU A 38 13.75 5.72 -20.66
N SER A 39 14.61 4.79 -21.05
CA SER A 39 14.20 3.63 -21.85
C SER A 39 13.29 2.70 -21.03
N ILE A 40 12.63 1.76 -21.71
CA ILE A 40 11.80 0.75 -21.05
C ILE A 40 12.71 -0.10 -20.13
N GLU A 41 13.86 -0.53 -20.63
CA GLU A 41 14.84 -1.36 -19.91
C GLU A 41 15.38 -0.64 -18.65
N GLU A 42 15.66 0.66 -18.75
CA GLU A 42 16.05 1.47 -17.58
C GLU A 42 14.91 1.54 -16.56
N GLY A 43 13.67 1.73 -17.00
CA GLY A 43 12.49 1.73 -16.15
C GLY A 43 12.26 0.39 -15.44
N GLU A 44 12.43 -0.72 -16.16
CA GLU A 44 12.34 -2.08 -15.61
C GLU A 44 13.45 -2.34 -14.59
N SER A 45 14.69 -1.92 -14.88
CA SER A 45 15.81 -2.04 -13.95
C SER A 45 15.56 -1.27 -12.65
N LEU A 46 14.94 -0.08 -12.72
CA LEU A 46 14.56 0.70 -11.53
C LEU A 46 13.47 0.02 -10.69
N LEU A 47 12.48 -0.62 -11.34
CA LEU A 47 11.46 -1.41 -10.66
C LEU A 47 12.09 -2.59 -9.91
N GLU A 48 12.93 -3.37 -10.60
CA GLU A 48 13.64 -4.50 -10.01
C GLU A 48 14.52 -4.05 -8.83
N LYS A 49 15.24 -2.94 -9.00
CA LYS A 49 16.10 -2.36 -7.96
C LYS A 49 15.29 -1.95 -6.72
N SER A 50 14.05 -1.49 -6.88
CA SER A 50 13.21 -1.12 -5.73
C SER A 50 12.90 -2.32 -4.81
N VAL A 51 12.75 -3.52 -5.37
CA VAL A 51 12.54 -4.76 -4.62
C VAL A 51 13.86 -5.23 -4.00
N LYS A 52 14.95 -5.24 -4.80
CA LYS A 52 16.29 -5.65 -4.33
C LYS A 52 16.74 -4.84 -3.11
N LEU A 53 16.58 -3.52 -3.12
CA LEU A 53 16.98 -2.67 -2.00
C LEU A 53 16.22 -2.99 -0.71
N ALA A 54 14.92 -3.27 -0.79
CA ALA A 54 14.12 -3.65 0.37
C ALA A 54 14.48 -5.05 0.90
N VAL A 55 14.76 -5.98 -0.01
CA VAL A 55 15.22 -7.35 0.30
C VAL A 55 16.59 -7.31 0.99
N GLU A 56 17.54 -6.56 0.44
CA GLU A 56 18.88 -6.38 1.03
C GLU A 56 18.80 -5.75 2.43
N ALA A 57 17.94 -4.73 2.62
CA ALA A 57 17.71 -4.12 3.92
C ALA A 57 17.18 -5.13 4.94
N ARG A 58 16.12 -5.87 4.58
CA ARG A 58 15.53 -6.95 5.40
C ARG A 58 16.59 -7.98 5.78
N ASP A 59 17.33 -8.49 4.82
CA ASP A 59 18.26 -9.59 5.04
C ASP A 59 19.48 -9.15 5.86
N GLY A 60 20.00 -7.95 5.61
CA GLY A 60 21.07 -7.35 6.41
C GLY A 60 20.66 -7.12 7.87
N PHE A 61 19.46 -6.57 8.08
CA PHE A 61 18.89 -6.38 9.42
C PHE A 61 18.65 -7.71 10.13
N TRP A 62 18.03 -8.69 9.45
CA TRP A 62 17.73 -10.00 10.03
C TRP A 62 18.99 -10.75 10.45
N ASN A 63 20.01 -10.78 9.60
CA ASN A 63 21.29 -11.42 9.89
C ASN A 63 21.96 -10.80 11.13
N SER A 64 21.84 -9.48 11.31
CA SER A 64 22.35 -8.79 12.50
C SER A 64 21.49 -9.08 13.74
N ALA A 65 20.17 -9.16 13.58
CA ALA A 65 19.22 -9.36 14.66
C ALA A 65 19.32 -10.78 15.27
N ILE A 66 19.45 -11.83 14.45
CA ILE A 66 19.46 -13.23 14.93
C ILE A 66 20.68 -13.59 15.76
N ILE A 67 21.79 -12.86 15.63
CA ILE A 67 23.01 -13.09 16.40
C ILE A 67 22.86 -12.62 17.86
N ASN A 68 21.89 -11.74 18.13
CA ASN A 68 21.66 -11.18 19.46
C ASN A 68 20.77 -12.10 20.32
N PRO A 69 21.27 -12.65 21.44
CA PRO A 69 20.44 -13.38 22.40
C PRO A 69 19.38 -12.44 22.98
N GLY A 70 18.10 -12.74 22.75
CA GLY A 70 16.99 -11.88 23.17
C GLY A 70 16.34 -11.07 22.04
N ASN A 71 16.70 -11.33 20.77
CA ASN A 71 16.02 -10.76 19.61
C ASN A 71 14.50 -10.99 19.65
N LYS A 72 13.73 -9.91 19.56
CA LYS A 72 12.25 -9.92 19.49
C LYS A 72 11.71 -9.63 18.09
N TYR A 73 12.58 -9.34 17.12
CA TYR A 73 12.18 -9.07 15.75
C TYR A 73 11.82 -10.37 15.04
N ARG A 74 10.89 -10.29 14.08
CA ARG A 74 10.63 -11.35 13.10
C ARG A 74 11.37 -10.99 11.82
N ARG A 75 11.60 -11.98 10.96
CA ARG A 75 12.07 -11.69 9.61
C ARG A 75 10.93 -11.01 8.86
N ALA A 76 11.07 -9.71 8.60
CA ALA A 76 10.05 -8.92 7.92
C ALA A 76 9.80 -9.46 6.50
N LEU A 77 8.63 -9.19 5.95
CA LEU A 77 8.30 -9.45 4.55
C LEU A 77 8.54 -8.20 3.70
N VAL A 78 8.75 -8.39 2.40
CA VAL A 78 8.84 -7.30 1.41
C VAL A 78 7.65 -7.36 0.47
N ALA A 79 6.86 -6.30 0.44
CA ALA A 79 5.73 -6.13 -0.45
C ALA A 79 6.08 -5.16 -1.58
N ALA A 80 5.94 -5.59 -2.84
CA ALA A 80 6.12 -4.69 -3.97
C ALA A 80 4.92 -3.74 -4.12
N SER A 81 5.16 -2.43 -3.99
CA SER A 81 4.15 -1.38 -4.12
C SER A 81 3.73 -1.17 -5.57
N ILE A 82 2.43 -1.14 -5.82
CA ILE A 82 1.79 -0.92 -7.11
C ILE A 82 0.70 0.14 -6.90
N GLY A 83 1.02 1.40 -7.23
CA GLY A 83 0.06 2.49 -7.15
C GLY A 83 -0.96 2.50 -8.29
N SER A 84 -2.08 3.19 -8.09
CA SER A 84 -3.15 3.32 -9.08
C SER A 84 -2.74 4.08 -10.35
N TYR A 85 -3.53 3.96 -11.41
CA TYR A 85 -3.39 4.76 -12.63
C TYR A 85 -3.47 6.26 -12.34
N GLY A 86 -4.33 6.68 -11.40
CA GLY A 86 -4.42 8.06 -10.94
C GLY A 86 -3.09 8.60 -10.41
N SER A 87 -2.32 7.76 -9.70
CA SER A 87 -1.01 8.16 -9.17
C SER A 87 0.02 8.46 -10.27
N TYR A 88 -0.11 7.83 -11.46
CA TYR A 88 0.69 8.10 -12.64
C TYR A 88 0.29 9.41 -13.32
N LEU A 89 -1.01 9.70 -13.39
CA LEU A 89 -1.51 10.96 -13.97
C LEU A 89 -1.02 12.19 -13.18
N ALA A 90 -0.82 12.03 -11.87
CA ALA A 90 -0.29 13.06 -10.97
C ALA A 90 -1.09 14.38 -11.00
N ASP A 91 -2.40 14.26 -11.26
CA ASP A 91 -3.39 15.34 -11.33
C ASP A 91 -4.41 15.29 -10.18
N GLY A 92 -4.21 14.38 -9.21
CA GLY A 92 -5.12 14.14 -8.09
C GLY A 92 -6.20 13.10 -8.38
N SER A 93 -6.18 12.45 -9.56
CA SER A 93 -7.16 11.42 -9.92
C SER A 93 -7.11 10.18 -9.02
N GLU A 94 -6.02 9.97 -8.26
CA GLU A 94 -5.99 8.94 -7.22
C GLU A 94 -6.93 9.24 -6.03
N TYR A 95 -7.47 10.47 -5.93
CA TYR A 95 -8.48 10.86 -4.93
C TYR A 95 -9.81 11.32 -5.54
N SER A 96 -9.96 11.28 -6.86
CA SER A 96 -11.25 11.46 -7.55
C SER A 96 -11.78 10.15 -8.15
N GLY A 97 -10.88 9.22 -8.51
CA GLY A 97 -11.21 7.99 -9.22
C GLY A 97 -11.66 8.19 -10.67
N CYS A 98 -11.68 9.43 -11.17
CA CYS A 98 -12.15 9.79 -12.50
C CYS A 98 -10.98 9.90 -13.48
N TYR A 99 -10.75 8.86 -14.28
CA TYR A 99 -9.61 8.79 -15.21
C TYR A 99 -9.89 9.30 -16.63
N GLY A 100 -11.12 9.77 -16.88
CA GLY A 100 -11.60 10.19 -18.18
C GLY A 100 -12.27 9.04 -18.98
N PRO A 101 -13.03 9.38 -20.04
CA PRO A 101 -13.89 8.44 -20.75
C PRO A 101 -13.14 7.37 -21.55
N ASP A 102 -11.88 7.64 -21.92
CA ASP A 102 -11.06 6.72 -22.73
C ASP A 102 -10.38 5.62 -21.89
N VAL A 103 -10.62 5.58 -20.58
CA VAL A 103 -10.01 4.62 -19.67
C VAL A 103 -10.98 3.48 -19.39
N ASN A 104 -10.69 2.34 -20.02
CA ASN A 104 -11.44 1.10 -19.87
C ASN A 104 -10.59 0.00 -19.21
N LEU A 105 -11.23 -1.13 -18.93
CA LEU A 105 -10.61 -2.30 -18.30
C LEU A 105 -9.33 -2.76 -19.01
N LYS A 106 -9.35 -2.86 -20.34
CA LYS A 106 -8.20 -3.28 -21.14
C LYS A 106 -7.02 -2.32 -20.97
N LYS A 107 -7.28 -1.00 -21.02
CA LYS A 107 -6.24 0.02 -20.85
C LYS A 107 -5.59 -0.04 -19.47
N LEU A 108 -6.37 -0.28 -18.41
CA LEU A 108 -5.83 -0.44 -17.05
C LEU A 108 -4.99 -1.71 -16.92
N LYS A 109 -5.42 -2.83 -17.52
CA LYS A 109 -4.63 -4.06 -17.55
C LYS A 109 -3.32 -3.86 -18.33
N ASP A 110 -3.40 -3.26 -19.52
CA ASP A 110 -2.21 -2.96 -20.34
C ASP A 110 -1.23 -2.04 -19.61
N PHE A 111 -1.73 -1.05 -18.86
CA PHE A 111 -0.92 -0.16 -18.02
C PHE A 111 -0.19 -0.89 -16.89
N HIS A 112 -0.85 -1.79 -16.17
CA HIS A 112 -0.26 -2.50 -15.02
C HIS A 112 0.59 -3.71 -15.42
N ARG A 113 0.28 -4.38 -16.53
CA ARG A 113 0.81 -5.72 -16.89
C ARG A 113 2.32 -5.81 -16.82
N ARG A 114 3.05 -4.99 -17.57
CA ARG A 114 4.51 -5.14 -17.63
C ARG A 114 5.17 -4.78 -16.30
N ARG A 115 4.66 -3.76 -15.60
CA ARG A 115 5.12 -3.42 -14.24
C ARG A 115 4.92 -4.59 -13.27
N LEU A 116 3.75 -5.23 -13.30
CA LEU A 116 3.47 -6.41 -12.48
C LEU A 116 4.45 -7.55 -12.78
N GLN A 117 4.67 -7.87 -14.06
CA GLN A 117 5.61 -8.92 -14.47
C GLN A 117 7.02 -8.68 -13.92
N VAL A 118 7.55 -7.47 -14.12
CA VAL A 118 8.89 -7.09 -13.65
C VAL A 118 9.00 -7.17 -12.12
N LEU A 119 7.97 -6.70 -11.40
CA LEU A 119 7.95 -6.78 -9.94
C LEU A 119 7.83 -8.22 -9.44
N VAL A 120 7.05 -9.08 -10.10
CA VAL A 120 6.94 -10.51 -9.78
C VAL A 120 8.26 -11.22 -10.02
N GLU A 121 8.92 -10.97 -11.15
CA GLU A 121 10.23 -11.52 -11.52
C GLU A 121 11.33 -11.10 -10.52
N ALA A 122 11.23 -9.89 -9.96
CA ALA A 122 12.14 -9.39 -8.93
C ALA A 122 12.00 -10.11 -7.56
N GLY A 123 10.96 -10.93 -7.38
CA GLY A 123 10.81 -11.85 -6.25
C GLY A 123 10.49 -11.24 -4.87
N PRO A 124 9.50 -10.33 -4.74
CA PRO A 124 9.00 -9.89 -3.44
C PRO A 124 8.24 -11.02 -2.73
N ASP A 125 8.06 -10.89 -1.41
CA ASP A 125 7.25 -11.84 -0.64
C ASP A 125 5.75 -11.62 -0.87
N LEU A 126 5.33 -10.37 -1.12
CA LEU A 126 3.94 -9.94 -1.27
C LEU A 126 3.79 -8.89 -2.41
N LEU A 127 2.57 -8.70 -2.89
CA LEU A 127 2.20 -7.59 -3.78
C LEU A 127 1.20 -6.65 -3.09
N ALA A 128 1.45 -5.35 -3.18
CA ALA A 128 0.64 -4.31 -2.55
C ALA A 128 0.03 -3.41 -3.63
N PHE A 129 -1.23 -3.62 -3.97
CA PHE A 129 -1.97 -2.65 -4.79
C PHE A 129 -2.56 -1.60 -3.85
N GLU A 130 -2.12 -0.35 -4.00
CA GLU A 130 -2.36 0.68 -2.99
C GLU A 130 -3.06 1.90 -3.60
N THR A 131 -3.94 2.51 -2.81
CA THR A 131 -4.66 3.74 -3.19
C THR A 131 -5.45 3.56 -4.49
N ILE A 132 -6.13 2.43 -4.64
CA ILE A 132 -7.02 2.17 -5.78
C ILE A 132 -8.32 2.96 -5.58
N PRO A 133 -8.69 3.90 -6.48
CA PRO A 133 -9.77 4.84 -6.21
C PRO A 133 -11.11 4.46 -6.84
N ASN A 134 -11.18 3.36 -7.59
CA ASN A 134 -12.40 2.93 -8.28
C ASN A 134 -12.50 1.42 -8.45
N LYS A 135 -13.73 0.95 -8.71
CA LYS A 135 -14.02 -0.47 -8.89
C LYS A 135 -13.40 -1.03 -10.17
N LEU A 136 -13.39 -0.23 -11.24
CA LEU A 136 -12.91 -0.65 -12.56
C LEU A 136 -11.43 -1.07 -12.53
N GLU A 137 -10.59 -0.31 -11.84
CA GLU A 137 -9.17 -0.62 -11.67
C GLU A 137 -8.95 -1.78 -10.70
N ALA A 138 -9.72 -1.85 -9.61
CA ALA A 138 -9.65 -3.00 -8.72
C ALA A 138 -9.97 -4.32 -9.46
N GLN A 139 -10.96 -4.29 -10.35
CA GLN A 139 -11.28 -5.40 -11.24
C GLN A 139 -10.14 -5.69 -12.22
N ALA A 140 -9.54 -4.67 -12.84
CA ALA A 140 -8.39 -4.83 -13.72
C ALA A 140 -7.21 -5.52 -13.02
N CYS A 141 -6.88 -5.13 -11.79
CA CYS A 141 -5.82 -5.73 -10.99
C CYS A 141 -6.09 -7.21 -10.71
N VAL A 142 -7.32 -7.57 -10.31
CA VAL A 142 -7.71 -8.97 -10.05
C VAL A 142 -7.59 -9.82 -11.30
N GLU A 143 -8.20 -9.40 -12.41
CA GLU A 143 -8.15 -10.16 -13.66
C GLU A 143 -6.71 -10.31 -14.17
N LEU A 144 -5.87 -9.28 -13.98
CA LEU A 144 -4.47 -9.34 -14.36
C LEU A 144 -3.68 -10.34 -13.50
N LEU A 145 -3.93 -10.43 -12.19
CA LEU A 145 -3.31 -11.46 -11.34
C LEU A 145 -3.69 -12.89 -11.79
N GLU A 146 -4.90 -13.08 -12.31
CA GLU A 146 -5.37 -14.35 -12.86
C GLU A 146 -4.73 -14.67 -14.21
N GLU A 147 -4.76 -13.72 -15.15
CA GLU A 147 -4.15 -13.86 -16.49
C GLU A 147 -2.66 -14.17 -16.43
N GLU A 148 -1.93 -13.46 -15.59
CA GLU A 148 -0.48 -13.63 -15.43
C GLU A 148 -0.13 -14.80 -14.49
N SER A 149 -1.13 -15.56 -14.02
CA SER A 149 -0.96 -16.73 -13.15
C SER A 149 -0.10 -16.46 -11.90
N VAL A 150 -0.21 -15.25 -11.33
CA VAL A 150 0.60 -14.81 -10.19
C VAL A 150 0.33 -15.71 -8.98
N LYS A 151 1.41 -16.11 -8.30
CA LYS A 151 1.37 -16.97 -7.10
C LYS A 151 1.76 -16.23 -5.82
N ILE A 152 2.35 -15.04 -5.94
CA ILE A 152 2.74 -14.20 -4.81
C ILE A 152 1.46 -13.69 -4.14
N PRO A 153 1.29 -13.84 -2.82
CA PRO A 153 0.13 -13.33 -2.11
C PRO A 153 -0.01 -11.82 -2.28
N SER A 154 -1.23 -11.32 -2.36
CA SER A 154 -1.47 -9.91 -2.65
C SER A 154 -2.56 -9.28 -1.81
N TRP A 155 -2.49 -7.95 -1.69
CA TRP A 155 -3.60 -7.16 -1.17
C TRP A 155 -3.99 -6.03 -2.12
N ILE A 156 -5.27 -5.63 -2.02
CA ILE A 156 -5.79 -4.44 -2.69
C ILE A 156 -6.38 -3.50 -1.64
N CYS A 157 -5.77 -2.33 -1.50
CA CYS A 157 -6.28 -1.26 -0.65
C CYS A 157 -6.91 -0.15 -1.49
N PHE A 158 -8.12 0.25 -1.08
CA PHE A 158 -8.76 1.45 -1.60
C PHE A 158 -8.34 2.67 -0.75
N THR A 159 -8.62 3.86 -1.26
CA THR A 159 -8.67 5.08 -0.44
C THR A 159 -10.12 5.58 -0.34
N THR A 160 -10.36 6.60 0.49
CA THR A 160 -11.69 7.23 0.64
C THR A 160 -11.56 8.63 1.20
N VAL A 161 -12.51 9.50 0.83
CA VAL A 161 -12.65 10.85 1.36
C VAL A 161 -13.84 11.01 2.29
N ASP A 162 -14.89 10.18 2.12
CA ASP A 162 -16.14 10.25 2.90
C ASP A 162 -16.24 9.14 3.96
N GLY A 163 -15.37 8.13 3.90
CA GLY A 163 -15.42 6.96 4.80
C GLY A 163 -16.48 5.94 4.45
N GLU A 164 -17.17 6.09 3.31
CA GLU A 164 -18.28 5.23 2.90
C GLU A 164 -18.05 4.59 1.53
N ASN A 165 -17.46 5.34 0.60
CA ASN A 165 -17.34 4.99 -0.81
C ASN A 165 -15.88 5.11 -1.29
N ALA A 166 -15.60 4.46 -2.43
CA ALA A 166 -14.42 4.76 -3.21
C ALA A 166 -14.52 6.19 -3.77
N PRO A 167 -13.40 6.89 -4.04
CA PRO A 167 -13.39 8.25 -4.57
C PRO A 167 -14.28 8.51 -5.80
N SER A 168 -14.41 7.51 -6.65
CA SER A 168 -15.24 7.49 -7.86
C SER A 168 -16.75 7.42 -7.60
N GLY A 169 -17.16 7.13 -6.37
CA GLY A 169 -18.54 7.08 -5.91
C GLY A 169 -19.09 5.66 -5.72
N GLU A 170 -18.41 4.62 -6.21
CA GLU A 170 -18.83 3.23 -5.98
C GLU A 170 -18.81 2.87 -4.49
N SER A 171 -19.82 2.12 -4.06
CA SER A 171 -19.87 1.61 -2.70
C SER A 171 -18.79 0.55 -2.48
N PHE A 172 -18.21 0.49 -1.27
CA PHE A 172 -17.26 -0.57 -0.94
C PHE A 172 -17.85 -1.98 -1.03
N LYS A 173 -19.17 -2.13 -0.94
CA LYS A 173 -19.84 -3.41 -1.20
C LYS A 173 -19.62 -3.85 -2.65
N ASP A 174 -19.84 -2.96 -3.61
CA ASP A 174 -19.68 -3.25 -5.03
C ASP A 174 -18.22 -3.47 -5.42
N CYS A 175 -17.31 -2.70 -4.81
CA CYS A 175 -15.87 -2.87 -4.99
C CYS A 175 -15.40 -4.25 -4.47
N LEU A 176 -15.79 -4.61 -3.23
CA LEU A 176 -15.38 -5.87 -2.61
C LEU A 176 -16.02 -7.10 -3.25
N GLU A 177 -17.22 -6.97 -3.85
CA GLU A 177 -17.85 -8.10 -4.56
C GLU A 177 -16.97 -8.62 -5.70
N ALA A 178 -16.31 -7.72 -6.44
CA ALA A 178 -15.36 -8.12 -7.49
C ALA A 178 -14.14 -8.84 -6.89
N LEU A 179 -13.58 -8.31 -5.80
CA LEU A 179 -12.41 -8.88 -5.14
C LEU A 179 -12.69 -10.25 -4.48
N ASN A 180 -13.89 -10.41 -3.92
CA ASN A 180 -14.32 -11.63 -3.23
C ASN A 180 -14.47 -12.84 -4.15
N LYS A 181 -14.65 -12.62 -5.46
CA LYS A 181 -14.76 -13.69 -6.46
C LYS A 181 -13.42 -14.34 -6.79
N SER A 182 -12.30 -13.67 -6.49
CA SER A 182 -10.97 -14.18 -6.78
C SER A 182 -10.27 -14.72 -5.54
N ASN A 183 -9.48 -15.79 -5.74
CA ASN A 183 -8.55 -16.32 -4.74
C ASN A 183 -7.14 -15.75 -4.87
N LYS A 184 -6.89 -14.85 -5.84
CA LYS A 184 -5.58 -14.21 -6.05
C LYS A 184 -5.31 -13.02 -5.10
N VAL A 185 -6.35 -12.54 -4.43
CA VAL A 185 -6.27 -11.45 -3.45
C VAL A 185 -6.53 -12.03 -2.06
N ASP A 186 -5.53 -12.01 -1.20
CA ASP A 186 -5.57 -12.60 0.14
C ASP A 186 -6.11 -11.61 1.18
N ALA A 187 -5.92 -10.32 0.92
CA ALA A 187 -6.29 -9.25 1.83
C ALA A 187 -6.85 -8.03 1.10
N VAL A 188 -7.71 -7.28 1.77
CA VAL A 188 -8.31 -6.05 1.26
C VAL A 188 -8.29 -5.00 2.36
N GLY A 189 -8.28 -3.73 1.99
CA GLY A 189 -8.07 -2.72 3.01
C GLY A 189 -8.32 -1.29 2.58
N ILE A 190 -7.94 -0.39 3.48
CA ILE A 190 -7.95 1.04 3.25
C ILE A 190 -6.58 1.61 3.58
N ASN A 191 -6.08 2.47 2.69
CA ASN A 191 -4.88 3.26 2.93
C ASN A 191 -5.04 4.71 2.48
N CYS A 192 -4.13 5.55 2.96
CA CYS A 192 -4.09 6.98 2.61
C CYS A 192 -5.41 7.73 2.87
N ALA A 193 -6.14 7.33 3.92
CA ALA A 193 -7.35 8.00 4.40
C ALA A 193 -7.16 8.43 5.86
N PRO A 194 -7.95 9.38 6.37
CA PRO A 194 -7.87 9.82 7.76
C PRO A 194 -8.06 8.68 8.78
N PRO A 195 -7.26 8.60 9.86
CA PRO A 195 -7.33 7.54 10.87
C PRO A 195 -8.70 7.34 11.53
N HIS A 196 -9.44 8.43 11.78
CA HIS A 196 -10.75 8.37 12.44
C HIS A 196 -11.82 7.60 11.64
N LEU A 197 -11.60 7.39 10.34
CA LEU A 197 -12.52 6.61 9.50
C LEU A 197 -12.28 5.09 9.61
N MET A 198 -11.09 4.66 10.08
CA MET A 198 -10.65 3.27 9.98
C MET A 198 -11.55 2.31 10.76
N GLU A 199 -12.06 2.70 11.93
CA GLU A 199 -12.90 1.82 12.75
C GLU A 199 -14.19 1.41 12.05
N ASN A 200 -14.92 2.39 11.52
CA ASN A 200 -16.16 2.15 10.79
C ASN A 200 -15.90 1.33 9.52
N LEU A 201 -14.80 1.62 8.82
CA LEU A 201 -14.39 0.90 7.61
C LEU A 201 -14.01 -0.55 7.91
N ILE A 202 -13.26 -0.83 8.98
CA ILE A 202 -12.93 -2.20 9.40
C ILE A 202 -14.20 -2.99 9.72
N CYS A 203 -15.11 -2.41 10.50
CA CYS A 203 -16.40 -3.04 10.83
C CYS A 203 -17.21 -3.35 9.57
N LYS A 204 -17.28 -2.41 8.62
CA LYS A 204 -17.95 -2.58 7.33
C LYS A 204 -17.29 -3.68 6.49
N PHE A 205 -15.97 -3.65 6.33
CA PHE A 205 -15.23 -4.64 5.53
C PHE A 205 -15.36 -6.04 6.12
N LYS A 206 -15.35 -6.18 7.44
CA LYS A 206 -15.55 -7.47 8.14
C LYS A 206 -16.91 -8.11 7.85
N GLN A 207 -17.94 -7.31 7.58
CA GLN A 207 -19.26 -7.81 7.16
C GLN A 207 -19.29 -8.21 5.69
N LEU A 208 -18.43 -7.60 4.86
CA LEU A 208 -18.45 -7.73 3.40
C LEU A 208 -17.46 -8.75 2.84
N THR A 209 -16.43 -9.13 3.60
CA THR A 209 -15.40 -10.08 3.13
C THR A 209 -14.89 -11.00 4.23
N LYS A 210 -14.38 -12.17 3.81
CA LYS A 210 -13.63 -13.11 4.66
C LYS A 210 -12.10 -12.95 4.52
N LYS A 211 -11.65 -12.11 3.59
CA LYS A 211 -10.22 -11.82 3.36
C LYS A 211 -9.64 -11.07 4.56
N ALA A 212 -8.32 -11.12 4.72
CA ALA A 212 -7.67 -10.35 5.78
C ALA A 212 -7.88 -8.85 5.56
N ILE A 213 -8.11 -8.10 6.64
CA ILE A 213 -8.32 -6.65 6.57
C ILE A 213 -7.00 -5.94 6.85
N ILE A 214 -6.63 -5.02 5.97
CA ILE A 214 -5.43 -4.19 6.10
C ILE A 214 -5.81 -2.72 6.28
N VAL A 215 -5.15 -2.02 7.20
CA VAL A 215 -5.30 -0.56 7.35
C VAL A 215 -3.95 0.12 7.54
N TYR A 216 -3.70 1.18 6.77
CA TYR A 216 -2.54 2.05 6.99
C TYR A 216 -2.92 3.48 6.59
N PRO A 217 -3.58 4.23 7.50
CA PRO A 217 -4.07 5.57 7.23
C PRO A 217 -2.92 6.59 7.10
N ASN A 218 -3.24 7.80 6.65
CA ASN A 218 -2.32 8.93 6.77
C ASN A 218 -2.21 9.40 8.24
N SER A 219 -1.31 10.33 8.55
CA SER A 219 -1.14 10.92 9.90
C SER A 219 -2.36 11.70 10.43
N GLY A 220 -3.41 11.91 9.62
CA GLY A 220 -4.54 12.81 9.91
C GLY A 220 -4.47 14.16 9.17
N GLU A 221 -3.35 14.48 8.53
CA GLU A 221 -3.22 15.60 7.59
C GLU A 221 -4.03 15.33 6.30
N VAL A 222 -4.54 16.37 5.67
CA VAL A 222 -5.34 16.26 4.43
C VAL A 222 -4.51 16.71 3.23
N TRP A 223 -4.45 15.89 2.18
CA TRP A 223 -3.78 16.27 0.93
C TRP A 223 -4.68 17.17 0.08
N ASP A 224 -4.18 18.34 -0.30
CA ASP A 224 -4.78 19.18 -1.33
C ASP A 224 -4.08 18.89 -2.67
N GLY A 225 -4.72 18.09 -3.52
CA GLY A 225 -4.21 17.72 -4.85
C GLY A 225 -4.08 18.90 -5.82
N LYS A 226 -4.86 19.98 -5.64
CA LYS A 226 -4.78 21.18 -6.48
C LYS A 226 -3.61 22.06 -6.07
N ALA A 227 -3.44 22.29 -4.77
CA ALA A 227 -2.36 23.10 -4.23
C ALA A 227 -1.04 22.31 -4.03
N LYS A 228 -1.06 20.99 -4.23
CA LYS A 228 0.06 20.05 -4.03
C LYS A 228 0.71 20.21 -2.65
N LYS A 229 -0.12 20.36 -1.61
CA LYS A 229 0.36 20.56 -0.22
C LYS A 229 -0.48 19.78 0.80
N TRP A 230 0.17 19.43 1.90
CA TRP A 230 -0.49 18.87 3.08
C TRP A 230 -1.06 20.00 3.93
N LEU A 231 -2.33 19.86 4.33
CA LEU A 231 -2.98 20.72 5.30
C LEU A 231 -2.82 20.11 6.71
N PRO A 232 -2.54 20.93 7.75
CA PRO A 232 -2.34 20.43 9.10
C PRO A 232 -3.50 19.57 9.57
N SER A 233 -3.17 18.49 10.28
CA SER A 233 -4.16 17.68 10.99
C SER A 233 -4.92 18.59 11.96
N LYS A 234 -6.25 18.57 11.88
CA LYS A 234 -7.08 19.33 12.82
C LYS A 234 -7.30 18.57 14.14
N CYS A 235 -7.05 17.25 14.18
CA CYS A 235 -7.56 16.39 15.25
C CYS A 235 -6.74 15.12 15.57
N PHE A 236 -5.50 14.94 15.08
CA PHE A 236 -4.76 13.68 15.28
C PHE A 236 -3.28 13.91 15.63
N HIS A 237 -2.84 13.31 16.73
CA HIS A 237 -1.44 13.29 17.18
C HIS A 237 -0.85 11.87 17.11
N ASP A 238 0.46 11.74 16.90
CA ASP A 238 1.15 10.44 16.78
C ASP A 238 0.91 9.52 18.00
N ASP A 239 0.76 10.09 19.20
CA ASP A 239 0.49 9.33 20.43
C ASP A 239 -0.86 8.57 20.39
N GLU A 240 -1.80 9.01 19.56
CA GLU A 240 -3.09 8.34 19.37
C GLU A 240 -2.98 7.12 18.45
N PHE A 241 -1.92 6.99 17.65
CA PHE A 241 -1.76 5.84 16.75
C PHE A 241 -1.62 4.52 17.50
N GLY A 242 -0.97 4.51 18.68
CA GLY A 242 -0.84 3.29 19.48
C GLY A 242 -2.19 2.78 19.97
N PHE A 243 -3.00 3.69 20.55
CA PHE A 243 -4.37 3.37 20.98
C PHE A 243 -5.22 2.89 19.80
N ASN A 244 -5.24 3.65 18.71
CA ASN A 244 -6.03 3.33 17.53
C ASN A 244 -5.59 2.00 16.88
N ALA A 245 -4.30 1.70 16.81
CA ALA A 245 -3.81 0.42 16.30
C ALA A 245 -4.36 -0.76 17.11
N THR A 246 -4.34 -0.69 18.45
CA THR A 246 -4.93 -1.77 19.27
C THR A 246 -6.43 -1.92 19.02
N ARG A 247 -7.15 -0.80 18.86
CA ARG A 247 -8.58 -0.81 18.55
C ARG A 247 -8.87 -1.39 17.16
N TRP A 248 -8.11 -1.00 16.13
CA TRP A 248 -8.23 -1.55 14.77
C TRP A 248 -7.99 -3.06 14.74
N ARG A 249 -6.98 -3.54 15.48
CA ARG A 249 -6.72 -4.98 15.65
C ARG A 249 -7.92 -5.68 16.28
N ASP A 250 -8.43 -5.16 17.39
CA ASP A 250 -9.53 -5.76 18.14
C ASP A 250 -10.83 -5.80 17.30
N LEU A 251 -11.02 -4.82 16.41
CA LEU A 251 -12.12 -4.82 15.44
C LEU A 251 -11.93 -5.84 14.31
N GLY A 252 -10.69 -6.19 13.95
CA GLY A 252 -10.38 -7.29 13.05
C GLY A 252 -9.29 -7.03 12.01
N ALA A 253 -8.66 -5.86 12.01
CA ALA A 253 -7.51 -5.59 11.14
C ALA A 253 -6.35 -6.56 11.48
N LYS A 254 -5.69 -7.06 10.44
CA LYS A 254 -4.59 -8.03 10.53
C LYS A 254 -3.23 -7.44 10.20
N ILE A 255 -3.19 -6.46 9.31
CA ILE A 255 -1.99 -5.70 8.97
C ILE A 255 -2.31 -4.24 9.23
N ILE A 256 -1.49 -3.59 10.05
CA ILE A 256 -1.68 -2.21 10.50
C ILE A 256 -0.36 -1.46 10.24
N GLY A 257 -0.45 -0.28 9.65
CA GLY A 257 0.72 0.55 9.36
C GLY A 257 0.37 2.04 9.24
N GLY A 258 1.20 2.77 8.49
CA GLY A 258 1.02 4.18 8.19
C GLY A 258 1.28 4.48 6.71
N CYS A 259 0.67 5.54 6.20
CA CYS A 259 0.81 6.00 4.82
C CYS A 259 1.43 7.39 4.79
N CYS A 260 0.75 8.37 4.19
CA CYS A 260 1.31 9.70 4.08
C CYS A 260 1.58 10.32 5.44
N ARG A 261 2.78 10.90 5.57
CA ARG A 261 3.25 11.69 6.70
C ARG A 261 3.42 10.95 8.02
N THR A 262 3.17 9.64 8.05
CA THR A 262 3.68 8.78 9.12
C THR A 262 5.18 8.59 8.97
N THR A 263 5.85 8.24 10.06
CA THR A 263 7.31 8.11 10.11
C THR A 263 7.71 6.81 10.83
N PRO A 264 9.01 6.47 10.90
CA PRO A 264 9.46 5.37 11.75
C PRO A 264 9.02 5.50 13.22
N SER A 265 8.90 6.71 13.79
CA SER A 265 8.40 6.86 15.16
C SER A 265 6.94 6.42 15.30
N THR A 266 6.10 6.73 14.29
CA THR A 266 4.71 6.26 14.24
C THR A 266 4.66 4.73 14.23
N ILE A 267 5.51 4.07 13.43
CA ILE A 267 5.58 2.61 13.36
C ILE A 267 6.06 1.99 14.67
N GLN A 268 7.01 2.63 15.35
CA GLN A 268 7.47 2.17 16.67
C GLN A 268 6.35 2.21 17.70
N ILE A 269 5.55 3.29 17.72
CA ILE A 269 4.38 3.42 18.59
C ILE A 269 3.38 2.28 18.31
N ILE A 270 3.06 2.03 17.04
CA ILE A 270 2.16 0.94 16.62
C ILE A 270 2.72 -0.43 17.04
N SER A 271 4.00 -0.70 16.75
CA SER A 271 4.63 -1.99 17.02
C SER A 271 4.65 -2.30 18.51
N ASN A 272 5.01 -1.33 19.35
CA ASN A 272 4.97 -1.48 20.81
C ASN A 272 3.56 -1.80 21.31
N ALA A 273 2.56 -1.01 20.90
CA ALA A 273 1.18 -1.19 21.34
C ALA A 273 0.57 -2.54 20.93
N LEU A 274 0.93 -3.06 19.75
CA LEU A 274 0.43 -4.36 19.28
C LEU A 274 1.13 -5.55 19.93
N ARG A 275 2.41 -5.41 20.31
CA ARG A 275 3.21 -6.46 20.97
C ARG A 275 2.92 -6.61 22.46
N GLU A 276 2.54 -5.55 23.17
CA GLU A 276 2.22 -5.60 24.61
C GLU A 276 0.99 -6.45 24.97
N LYS A 277 0.09 -6.67 23.99
CA LYS A 277 -1.17 -7.41 24.17
C LYS A 277 -1.22 -8.74 23.41
N SER A 278 -0.09 -9.23 22.89
CA SER A 278 0.01 -10.50 22.14
C SER A 278 0.53 -11.64 23.00
#